data_AF-A0A3S5YDN0-F1
#
_entry.id   AF-A0A3S5YDN0-F1
#
_cell.length_a   1.000
_cell.length_b   1.000
_cell.length_c   1.000
_cell.angle_alpha   90.00
_cell.angle_beta   90.00
_cell.angle_gamma   90.00
#
_symmetry.space_group_name_H-M   'P 1'
#
loop_
_entity.id
_entity.type
_entity.pdbx_description
1 polymer ?
#
loop_
_entity_poly.entity_id
_entity_poly.type
_entity_poly.pdbx_seq_one_letter_code
_entity_poly.pdbx_strand_id
1 'polypeptide(L)' 'MTTIHLHEKTTATPEEFLAGLTDFGPGRGELFGNSTDGYLKVHSEGPHDADVTEG' A
#
# COMPACT_ATOMS: atom_id res chain seq x y z
N MET A 1 -11.25 15.62 12.40
CA MET A 1 -10.37 14.81 11.54
C MET A 1 -9.08 15.59 11.36
N THR A 2 -7.93 14.97 11.55
CA THR A 2 -6.63 15.65 11.39
C THR A 2 -6.09 15.33 10.01
N THR A 3 -5.78 16.35 9.22
CA THR A 3 -5.12 16.17 7.92
C THR A 3 -3.62 16.09 8.12
N ILE A 4 -3.01 14.99 7.69
CA ILE A 4 -1.56 14.80 7.72
C ILE A 4 -1.06 14.93 6.28
N HIS A 5 -0.05 15.78 6.05
CA HIS A 5 0.65 15.87 4.78
C HIS A 5 2.07 15.30 4.94
N LEU A 6 2.38 14.27 4.15
CA LEU A 6 3.69 13.63 4.12
C LEU A 6 4.34 13.86 2.75
N HIS A 7 5.65 14.05 2.72
CA HIS A 7 6.43 14.15 1.49
C HIS A 7 7.78 13.48 1.70
N GLU A 8 8.17 12.66 0.74
CA GLU A 8 9.45 11.94 0.72
C GLU A 8 9.97 11.89 -0.73
N LYS A 9 11.29 11.98 -0.92
CA LYS A 9 11.96 11.80 -2.22
C LYS A 9 12.56 10.40 -2.35
N THR A 10 11.95 9.57 -3.17
CA THR A 10 12.43 8.22 -3.48
C THR A 10 13.27 8.17 -4.78
N THR A 11 14.09 7.12 -4.91
CA THR A 11 14.74 6.75 -6.17
C THR A 11 13.90 5.81 -7.03
N ALA A 12 12.77 5.31 -6.50
CA ALA A 12 11.84 4.47 -7.25
C ALA A 12 11.20 5.27 -8.39
N THR A 13 11.01 4.60 -9.52
CA THR A 13 10.21 5.12 -10.62
C THR A 13 8.73 5.22 -10.23
N PRO A 14 7.92 6.05 -10.91
CA PRO A 14 6.48 6.11 -10.66
C PRO A 14 5.80 4.74 -10.76
N GLU A 15 6.20 3.91 -11.71
CA GLU A 15 5.65 2.58 -11.93
C GLU A 15 6.00 1.60 -10.79
N GLU A 16 7.25 1.62 -10.31
CA GLU A 16 7.66 0.81 -9.15
C GLU A 16 6.94 1.26 -7.88
N PHE A 17 6.77 2.57 -7.69
CA PHE A 17 6.05 3.10 -6.54
C PHE A 17 4.58 2.67 -6.56
N LEU A 18 3.92 2.75 -7.72
CA LEU A 18 2.55 2.29 -7.87
C LEU A 18 2.43 0.79 -7.63
N ALA A 19 3.31 -0.01 -8.23
CA ALA A 19 3.33 -1.47 -8.05
C ALA A 19 3.48 -1.87 -6.59
N GLY A 20 4.41 -1.25 -5.85
CA GLY A 20 4.57 -1.52 -4.42
C GLY A 20 3.35 -1.09 -3.59
N LEU A 21 2.74 0.06 -3.93
CA LEU A 21 1.58 0.56 -3.19
C LEU A 21 0.36 -0.36 -3.34
N THR A 22 0.13 -0.89 -4.54
CA THR A 22 -1.02 -1.75 -4.87
C THR A 22 -0.74 -3.25 -4.75
N ASP A 23 0.48 -3.66 -4.40
CA ASP A 23 0.76 -5.06 -4.12
C ASP A 23 0.22 -5.46 -2.73
N PHE A 24 -0.96 -6.07 -2.73
CA PHE A 24 -1.59 -6.66 -1.54
C PHE A 24 -1.23 -8.13 -1.34
N GLY A 25 -0.27 -8.65 -2.11
CA GLY A 25 0.16 -10.03 -2.08
C GLY A 25 1.09 -10.40 -0.91
N PRO A 26 1.50 -11.68 -0.83
CA PRO A 26 2.43 -12.15 0.18
C PRO A 26 3.76 -11.39 0.12
N GLY A 27 4.32 -11.04 1.28
CA GLY A 27 5.62 -10.36 1.35
C GLY A 27 5.55 -8.83 1.38
N ARG A 28 4.35 -8.24 1.31
CA ARG A 28 4.12 -6.79 1.49
C ARG A 28 4.81 -6.23 2.74
N GLY A 29 4.92 -7.03 3.80
CA GLY A 29 5.61 -6.64 5.04
C GLY A 29 7.09 -6.28 4.89
N GLU A 30 7.77 -6.68 3.80
CA GLU A 30 9.14 -6.24 3.51
C GLU A 30 9.21 -4.76 3.12
N LEU A 31 8.17 -4.24 2.46
CA LEU A 31 8.04 -2.83 2.09
C LEU A 31 7.30 -2.02 3.16
N PHE A 32 6.23 -2.59 3.72
CA PHE A 32 5.36 -1.95 4.69
C PHE A 32 5.24 -2.77 5.97
N GLY A 33 6.27 -2.73 6.81
CA GLY A 33 6.32 -3.51 8.06
C GLY A 33 5.18 -3.23 9.05
N ASN A 34 4.60 -2.02 9.02
CA ASN A 34 3.43 -1.67 9.83
C ASN A 34 2.09 -1.96 9.15
N SER A 35 2.11 -2.42 7.90
CA SER A 35 0.95 -2.66 7.03
C SER A 35 1.16 -3.99 6.27
N THR A 36 1.56 -5.03 7.01
CA THR A 36 1.87 -6.34 6.43
C THR A 36 0.60 -6.99 5.89
N ASP A 37 0.76 -7.94 4.97
CA ASP A 37 -0.33 -8.77 4.44
C ASP A 37 -1.13 -9.49 5.54
N GLY A 38 -0.50 -9.84 6.66
CA GLY A 38 -1.20 -10.45 7.82
C GLY A 38 -2.21 -9.53 8.52
N TYR A 39 -2.13 -8.22 8.33
CA TYR A 39 -3.06 -7.22 8.87
C TYR A 39 -4.01 -6.67 7.82
N LEU A 40 -3.90 -7.13 6.57
CA LEU A 40 -4.64 -6.60 5.42
C LEU A 40 -5.66 -7.59 4.92
N LYS A 41 -6.91 -7.15 4.87
CA LYS A 41 -8.00 -7.87 4.22
C LYS A 41 -8.47 -7.10 3.00
N VAL A 42 -8.28 -7.69 1.83
CA VAL A 42 -8.80 -7.15 0.56
C VAL A 42 -10.24 -7.63 0.37
N HIS A 43 -11.17 -6.69 0.14
CA HIS A 43 -12.57 -6.99 -0.15
C HIS A 43 -12.87 -6.92 -1.65
N SER A 44 -12.25 -5.95 -2.34
CA SER A 44 -12.35 -5.82 -3.80
C SER A 44 -11.15 -5.06 -4.36
N GLU A 45 -10.78 -5.35 -5.61
CA GLU A 45 -9.70 -4.69 -6.33
C GLU A 45 -10.18 -4.42 -7.76
N GLY A 46 -10.12 -3.15 -8.16
CA GLY A 46 -10.44 -2.65 -9.48
C GLY A 46 -9.20 -2.04 -10.17
N PRO A 47 -9.34 -1.62 -11.43
CA PRO A 47 -8.20 -1.08 -12.20
C PRO A 47 -7.58 0.19 -11.60
N HIS A 48 -8.31 0.91 -10.76
CA HIS A 48 -7.92 2.22 -10.22
C HIS A 48 -8.17 2.37 -8.71
N ASP A 49 -8.68 1.33 -8.06
CA ASP A 49 -9.11 1.38 -6.67
C ASP A 49 -9.05 -0.01 -6.02
N ALA A 50 -8.91 -0.03 -4.70
CA ALA A 50 -9.03 -1.25 -3.91
C ALA A 50 -9.71 -0.91 -2.57
N ASP A 51 -10.62 -1.78 -2.15
CA ASP A 51 -11.26 -1.71 -0.84
C ASP A 51 -10.57 -2.70 0.10
N VAL A 52 -9.95 -2.16 1.15
CA VAL A 52 -9.13 -2.91 2.10
C VAL A 52 -9.45 -2.52 3.54
N THR A 53 -9.37 -3.49 4.44
CA THR A 53 -9.28 -3.23 5.89
C THR A 53 -7.87 -3.52 6.35
N GLU A 54 -7.27 -2.57 7.07
CA GLU A 54 -5.96 -2.69 7.69
C GLU A 54 -6.13 -2.62 9.22
N GLY A 55 -5.71 -3.66 9.94
CA GLY A 55 -5.78 -3.75 11.41
C GLY A 55 -6.29 -5.08 11.94
#